data_AF-A0A7M4A1T3-F1
#
_entry.id   AF-A0A7M4A1T3-F1
#
_cell.length_a   1.000
_cell.length_b   1.000
_cell.length_c   1.000
_cell.angle_alpha   90.00
_cell.angle_beta   90.00
_cell.angle_gamma   90.00
#
_symmetry.space_group_name_H-M   'P 1'
#
loop_
_entity.id
_entity.type
_entity.pdbx_description
1 polymer ?
#
loop_
_entity_poly.entity_id
_entity_poly.type
_entity_poly.pdbx_seq_one_letter_code
_entity_poly.pdbx_strand_id
1 'polypeptide(L)' 'MLMEFQGMDVILPAGHGLEIVLTQSGEDYLAPACANACPITVNDGTLTLPTIDRDGSTILITPQGEDAANNQ' A
#
# COMPACT_ATOMS: atom_id res chain seq x y z
N MET A 1 9.91 -11.73 12.48
CA MET A 1 10.06 -10.86 11.30
C MET A 1 8.85 -9.93 11.29
N LEU A 2 9.07 -8.62 11.21
CA LEU A 2 7.99 -7.65 11.04
C LEU A 2 7.78 -7.48 9.54
N MET A 3 6.55 -7.62 9.07
CA MET A 3 6.21 -7.26 7.70
C MET A 3 6.25 -5.74 7.62
N GLU A 4 7.07 -5.19 6.73
CA GLU A 4 7.18 -3.74 6.51
C GLU A 4 6.66 -3.42 5.11
N PHE A 5 5.71 -2.50 5.03
CA PHE A 5 5.25 -1.96 3.76
C PHE A 5 6.33 -1.05 3.16
N GLN A 6 6.41 -1.02 1.83
CA GLN A 6 7.20 0.01 1.17
C GLN A 6 6.60 1.40 1.47
N GLY A 7 7.46 2.39 1.67
CA GLY A 7 7.04 3.76 1.89
C GLY A 7 6.27 4.30 0.69
N MET A 8 5.12 4.92 0.93
CA MET A 8 4.28 5.53 -0.09
C MET A 8 4.05 7.00 0.24
N ASP A 9 4.16 7.89 -0.75
CA ASP A 9 3.75 9.30 -0.66
C ASP A 9 2.49 9.49 -1.50
N VAL A 10 1.32 9.44 -0.84
CA VAL A 10 0.01 9.36 -1.51
C VAL A 10 -0.95 10.35 -0.88
N ILE A 11 -1.72 11.03 -1.73
CA ILE A 11 -2.86 11.84 -1.35
C ILE A 11 -4.12 11.02 -1.61
N LEU A 12 -4.98 10.88 -0.61
CA LEU A 12 -6.26 10.19 -0.75
C LEU A 12 -7.37 11.21 -1.03
N PRO A 13 -7.87 11.33 -2.28
CA PRO A 13 -8.92 12.28 -2.59
C PRO A 13 -10.26 11.88 -1.97
N ALA A 14 -11.18 12.84 -1.87
CA ALA A 14 -12.55 12.55 -1.46
C ALA A 14 -13.18 11.48 -2.37
N GLY A 15 -13.95 10.57 -1.77
CA GLY A 15 -14.61 9.47 -2.49
C GLY A 15 -13.72 8.27 -2.84
N HIS A 16 -12.41 8.32 -2.52
CA HIS A 16 -11.49 7.20 -2.68
C HIS A 16 -11.29 6.46 -1.34
N GLY A 17 -10.74 5.25 -1.41
CA GLY A 17 -10.47 4.42 -0.24
C GLY A 17 -9.16 3.65 -0.36
N LEU A 18 -8.75 3.02 0.75
CA LEU A 18 -7.61 2.10 0.79
C LEU A 18 -8.13 0.67 0.78
N GLU A 19 -7.53 -0.18 -0.05
CA GLU A 19 -7.76 -1.62 -0.06
C GLU A 19 -6.52 -2.33 0.48
N ILE A 20 -6.73 -3.21 1.46
CA ILE A 20 -5.66 -4.05 2.02
C ILE A 20 -5.87 -5.45 1.47
N VAL A 21 -4.98 -5.87 0.58
CA VAL A 21 -5.01 -7.22 -0.01
C VAL A 21 -4.06 -8.13 0.75
N LEU A 22 -4.60 -9.15 1.42
CA LEU A 22 -3.80 -10.20 2.06
C LEU A 22 -3.83 -11.45 1.18
N THR A 23 -2.67 -11.87 0.68
CA THR A 23 -2.53 -12.96 -0.28
C THR A 23 -1.29 -13.81 0.02
N GLN A 24 -1.37 -15.11 -0.29
CA GLN A 24 -0.25 -16.05 -0.14
C GLN A 24 0.74 -16.00 -1.32
N SER A 25 0.33 -15.34 -2.40
CA SER A 25 1.08 -15.20 -3.64
C SER A 25 1.14 -13.73 -4.02
N GLY A 26 2.28 -13.30 -4.56
CA GLY A 26 2.51 -11.94 -5.02
C GLY A 26 4.01 -11.67 -5.09
N GLU A 27 4.35 -10.50 -5.63
CA GLU A 27 5.71 -9.95 -5.58
C GLU A 27 5.92 -9.32 -4.20
N ASP A 28 5.98 -10.16 -3.16
CA ASP A 28 6.40 -9.69 -1.83
C ASP A 28 7.92 -9.47 -1.83
N TYR A 29 8.40 -8.48 -1.08
CA TYR A 29 9.84 -8.25 -0.90
C TYR A 29 10.52 -9.48 -0.28
N LEU A 30 9.76 -10.33 0.43
CA LEU A 30 10.21 -11.62 0.94
C LEU A 30 9.15 -12.70 0.70
N ALA A 31 9.53 -13.80 0.04
CA ALA A 31 8.65 -14.96 -0.07
C ALA A 31 8.28 -15.50 1.34
N PRO A 32 7.02 -15.88 1.58
CA PRO A 32 6.63 -16.43 2.87
C PRO A 32 7.44 -17.70 3.15
N ALA A 33 7.99 -17.81 4.36
CA ALA A 33 8.88 -18.92 4.77
C ALA A 33 8.27 -20.32 4.64
N CYS A 34 6.95 -20.41 4.47
CA CYS A 34 6.15 -21.63 4.45
C CYS A 34 5.41 -21.87 3.12
N ALA A 35 5.65 -21.05 2.07
CA ALA A 35 4.98 -21.17 0.77
C ALA A 35 3.45 -21.40 0.93
N ASN A 36 2.86 -22.32 0.14
CA ASN A 36 1.42 -22.61 0.12
C ASN A 36 0.87 -23.24 1.42
N ALA A 37 1.71 -23.52 2.41
CA ALA A 37 1.31 -24.22 3.63
C ALA A 37 0.85 -23.28 4.77
N CYS A 38 0.90 -21.96 4.57
CA CYS A 38 0.48 -20.98 5.58
C CYS A 38 -0.86 -20.33 5.24
N PRO A 39 -2.00 -20.85 5.73
CA PRO A 39 -3.30 -20.21 5.56
C PRO A 39 -3.29 -18.80 6.16
N ILE A 40 -3.74 -17.82 5.39
CA ILE A 40 -3.95 -16.45 5.90
C ILE A 40 -5.26 -16.44 6.66
N THR A 41 -5.21 -16.02 7.91
CA THR A 41 -6.39 -15.79 8.74
C THR A 41 -6.32 -14.39 9.31
N VAL A 42 -7.42 -13.65 9.23
CA VAL A 42 -7.54 -12.30 9.78
C VAL A 42 -8.40 -12.40 11.03
N ASN A 43 -7.76 -12.40 12.20
CA ASN A 43 -8.45 -12.39 13.49
C ASN A 43 -8.46 -11.00 14.10
N ASP A 44 -7.31 -10.33 14.11
CA ASP A 44 -7.13 -8.96 14.61
C ASP A 44 -5.91 -8.34 13.93
N GLY A 45 -5.86 -7.02 13.85
CA GLY A 45 -4.77 -6.29 13.23
C GLY A 45 -4.96 -4.79 13.29
N THR A 46 -3.85 -4.07 13.45
CA THR A 46 -3.82 -2.61 13.41
C THR A 46 -3.03 -2.17 12.19
N LEU A 47 -3.69 -1.44 11.28
CA LEU A 47 -2.98 -0.68 10.24
C LEU A 47 -2.62 0.69 10.82
N THR A 48 -1.31 1.00 10.86
CA THR A 48 -0.81 2.31 11.26
C THR A 48 -0.30 3.04 10.03
N LEU A 49 -0.89 4.19 9.73
CA LEU A 49 -0.46 5.07 8.63
C LEU A 49 0.05 6.39 9.20
N PRO A 50 1.29 6.82 8.87
CA PRO A 50 1.73 8.16 9.17
C PRO A 50 0.96 9.14 8.26
N THR A 51 0.02 9.90 8.82
CA THR A 51 -0.75 10.90 8.07
C THR A 51 -0.20 12.29 8.32
N ILE A 52 -0.29 13.15 7.30
CA ILE A 52 0.10 14.55 7.36
C ILE A 52 -1.03 15.35 6.71
N ASP A 53 -1.52 16.38 7.40
CA ASP A 53 -2.47 17.31 6.83
C ASP A 53 -1.74 18.33 5.95
N ARG A 54 -2.20 18.51 4.71
CA ARG A 54 -1.60 19.40 3.71
C ARG A 54 -2.70 20.24 3.10
N ASP A 55 -2.50 21.55 3.06
CA ASP A 55 -3.42 22.52 2.47
C ASP A 55 -3.37 22.58 0.93
N GLY A 56 -2.54 21.75 0.30
CA GLY A 56 -2.35 21.72 -1.15
C GLY A 56 -1.25 22.65 -1.69
N SER A 57 -0.72 23.57 -0.87
CA SER A 57 0.22 24.60 -1.34
C SER A 57 1.62 24.10 -1.69
N THR A 58 2.01 22.94 -1.16
CA THR A 58 3.36 22.36 -1.29
C THR A 58 3.34 20.95 -1.89
N ILE A 59 2.28 20.63 -2.62
CA ILE A 59 2.10 19.29 -3.21
C ILE A 59 2.68 19.27 -4.62
N LEU A 60 3.59 18.32 -4.88
CA LEU A 60 3.99 17.96 -6.24
C LEU A 60 3.07 16.85 -6.75
N ILE A 61 2.18 17.18 -7.69
CA ILE A 61 1.36 16.19 -8.38
C ILE A 61 2.05 15.87 -9.71
N THR A 62 2.59 14.67 -9.84
CA THR A 62 3.09 14.17 -11.14
C THR A 62 1.90 13.86 -12.06
N PRO A 63 2.07 13.88 -13.39
CA PRO A 63 1.01 13.50 -14.32
C PRO A 63 0.42 12.12 -13.94
N GLN A 64 -0.90 12.01 -13.88
CA GLN A 64 -1.64 10.78 -13.53
C GLN A 64 -2.48 10.22 -14.70
N GLY A 65 -2.15 10.61 -15.95
CA GLY A 65 -2.84 10.11 -17.16
C GLY A 65 -2.45 8.68 -17.53
N GLU A 66 -3.05 8.10 -18.57
CA GLU A 66 -2.73 6.73 -19.04
C GLU A 66 -1.24 6.54 -19.34
N ASP A 67 -0.57 7.56 -19.89
CA ASP A 67 0.85 7.55 -20.20
C ASP A 67 1.77 7.85 -18.99
N ALA A 68 1.21 7.98 -17.78
CA ALA A 68 2.00 8.28 -16.60
C ALA A 68 2.99 7.15 -16.30
N ALA A 69 4.21 7.52 -15.91
CA ALA A 69 5.29 6.57 -15.65
C ALA A 69 5.00 5.61 -14.49
N ASN A 70 4.03 5.92 -13.62
CA ASN A 70 3.58 5.07 -12.52
C ASN A 70 2.53 4.01 -12.93
N ASN A 71 2.11 3.97 -14.20
CA ASN A 71 1.20 2.95 -14.72
C ASN A 71 1.93 1.76 -15.39
N GLN A 72 3.27 1.77 -15.42
CA GLN A 72 4.10 0.73 -16.04
C GLN A 72 4.68 -0.24 -15.03
#